data_AF-A0A2S6HQG5-F1
#
_entry.id   AF-A0A2S6HQG5-F1
#
_cell.length_a   1.000
_cell.length_b   1.000
_cell.length_c   1.000
_cell.angle_alpha   90.00
_cell.angle_beta   90.00
_cell.angle_gamma   90.00
#
_symmetry.space_group_name_H-M   'P 1'
#
loop_
_entity.id
_entity.type
_entity.pdbx_description
1 polymer ?
#
loop_
_entity_poly.entity_id
_entity_poly.type
_entity_poly.pdbx_seq_one_letter_code
_entity_poly.pdbx_strand_id
1 'polypeptide(L)'
;MKKNKLVTLFALLISIFTSFTVCAQEGLGALKYTDTDRVWVYVQEDGTKLISQWKYTKENWYYFDENGESKQSTWAQIDGKWYYFDNFSRMLHDTTTPDGYTVGSDGVWVQ
;
A
#
# COMPACT_ATOMS: atom_id res chain seq x y z
N MET A 1 1.68 -45.97 51.36
CA MET A 1 1.32 -44.56 51.09
C MET A 1 2.29 -44.01 50.05
N LYS A 2 1.90 -44.06 48.77
CA LYS A 2 2.73 -43.64 47.62
C LYS A 2 2.63 -42.12 47.48
N LYS A 3 3.75 -41.42 47.64
CA LYS A 3 3.86 -40.00 47.29
C LYS A 3 4.01 -39.91 45.77
N ASN A 4 3.10 -39.19 45.15
CA ASN A 4 2.93 -39.04 43.70
C ASN A 4 4.22 -38.50 43.07
N LYS A 5 4.87 -39.32 42.21
CA LYS A 5 5.91 -38.82 41.32
C LYS A 5 5.23 -38.03 40.20
N LEU A 6 5.10 -36.72 40.46
CA LEU A 6 4.65 -35.65 39.58
C LEU A 6 5.65 -35.39 38.43
N VAL A 7 6.16 -36.45 37.80
CA VAL A 7 7.13 -36.34 36.72
C VAL A 7 6.77 -37.43 35.72
N THR A 8 6.67 -37.06 34.44
CA THR A 8 6.49 -37.92 33.26
C THR A 8 5.06 -38.07 32.74
N LEU A 9 4.42 -36.99 32.25
CA LEU A 9 3.54 -37.06 31.07
C LEU A 9 3.11 -35.66 30.55
N PHE A 10 4.01 -34.83 30.03
CA PHE A 10 3.60 -33.68 29.21
C PHE A 10 4.72 -33.26 28.25
N ALA A 11 5.21 -34.22 27.46
CA ALA A 11 6.25 -34.01 26.45
C ALA A 11 5.74 -34.42 25.06
N LEU A 12 4.54 -33.96 24.66
CA LEU A 12 4.00 -34.24 23.31
C LEU A 12 3.00 -33.19 22.78
N LEU A 13 3.03 -31.95 23.29
CA LEU A 13 2.19 -30.84 22.79
C LEU A 13 2.99 -29.63 22.29
N ILE A 14 4.22 -29.83 21.82
CA ILE A 14 5.01 -28.78 21.14
C ILE A 14 5.16 -29.08 19.63
N SER A 15 4.45 -30.09 19.09
CA SER A 15 4.48 -30.42 17.66
C SER A 15 3.33 -29.82 16.85
N ILE A 16 2.55 -28.90 17.42
CA ILE A 16 1.63 -28.04 16.65
C ILE A 16 2.15 -26.60 16.73
N PHE A 17 3.42 -26.41 16.37
CA PHE A 17 3.81 -25.22 15.66
C PHE A 17 3.42 -25.45 14.19
N THR A 18 2.12 -25.65 13.95
CA THR A 18 1.57 -25.59 12.60
C THR A 18 1.79 -24.17 12.16
N SER A 19 2.87 -23.99 11.41
CA SER A 19 3.09 -22.95 10.44
C SER A 19 2.15 -21.78 10.64
N PHE A 20 2.55 -20.86 11.53
CA PHE A 20 2.25 -19.47 11.24
C PHE A 20 3.02 -19.17 9.96
N THR A 21 2.43 -19.51 8.82
CA THR A 21 2.66 -18.73 7.62
C THR A 21 2.28 -17.34 8.08
N VAL A 22 3.30 -16.51 8.36
CA VAL A 22 3.14 -15.08 8.22
C VAL A 22 2.79 -14.92 6.75
N CYS A 23 1.51 -14.94 6.43
CA CYS A 23 1.08 -14.17 5.28
C CYS A 23 1.48 -12.75 5.68
N ALA A 24 2.44 -12.18 4.96
CA ALA A 24 2.63 -10.74 5.03
C ALA A 24 1.23 -10.16 4.81
N GLN A 25 0.66 -9.54 5.84
CA GLN A 25 -0.61 -8.84 5.69
C GLN A 25 -0.35 -7.80 4.61
N GLU A 26 -0.96 -7.95 3.44
CA GLU A 26 -0.85 -6.95 2.39
C GLU A 26 -1.28 -5.60 2.98
N GLY A 27 -0.34 -4.66 3.10
CA GLY A 27 -0.59 -3.49 3.93
C GLY A 27 0.55 -2.48 3.97
N LEU A 28 0.50 -1.53 3.04
CA LEU A 28 0.87 -0.12 3.16
C LEU A 28 1.91 0.21 4.27
N GLY A 29 3.18 0.27 3.91
CA GLY A 29 4.25 0.79 4.77
C GLY A 29 4.37 2.31 4.63
N ALA A 30 3.67 3.08 5.47
CA ALA A 30 3.84 4.53 5.55
C ALA A 30 5.14 4.87 6.30
N LEU A 31 6.05 5.62 5.68
CA LEU A 31 7.22 6.16 6.39
C LEU A 31 7.52 7.62 5.99
N LYS A 32 6.75 8.54 6.58
CA LYS A 32 7.21 9.80 7.20
C LYS A 32 6.02 10.45 7.92
N TYR A 33 6.14 10.62 9.24
CA TYR A 33 5.12 11.27 10.08
C TYR A 33 5.36 12.78 10.13
N THR A 34 4.66 13.51 9.27
CA THR A 34 4.26 14.92 9.47
C THR A 34 2.79 15.02 9.09
N ASP A 35 1.98 15.63 9.94
CA ASP A 35 0.53 15.40 10.10
C ASP A 35 -0.36 15.71 8.87
N THR A 36 0.20 16.14 7.73
CA THR A 36 -0.55 16.51 6.52
C THR A 36 0.11 16.08 5.19
N ASP A 37 1.38 15.65 5.22
CA ASP A 37 2.19 15.34 4.03
C ASP A 37 2.54 13.84 3.97
N ARG A 38 1.52 12.98 4.05
CA ARG A 38 1.73 11.53 4.01
C ARG A 38 2.06 11.11 2.59
N VAL A 39 3.36 10.98 2.33
CA VAL A 39 3.88 10.25 1.18
C VAL A 39 3.72 8.76 1.44
N TRP A 40 3.01 8.07 0.55
CA TRP A 40 2.84 6.63 0.59
C TRP A 40 3.96 5.97 -0.20
N VAL A 41 4.43 4.84 0.33
CA VAL A 41 5.33 3.92 -0.38
C VAL A 41 4.62 2.58 -0.43
N TYR A 42 4.68 1.92 -1.59
CA TYR A 42 4.22 0.55 -1.72
C TYR A 42 5.40 -0.41 -1.67
N VAL A 43 5.36 -1.35 -0.73
CA VAL A 43 6.37 -2.40 -0.59
C VAL A 43 5.76 -3.72 -1.04
N GLN A 44 6.43 -4.38 -1.96
CA GLN A 44 6.04 -5.67 -2.51
C GLN A 44 6.37 -6.81 -1.53
N GLU A 45 5.87 -8.01 -1.81
CA GLU A 45 6.10 -9.20 -0.94
C GLU A 45 7.58 -9.55 -0.79
N ASP A 46 8.39 -9.28 -1.82
CA ASP A 46 9.84 -9.49 -1.82
C ASP A 46 10.63 -8.42 -1.03
N GLY A 47 9.93 -7.45 -0.43
CA GLY A 47 10.51 -6.35 0.33
C GLY A 47 11.00 -5.17 -0.53
N THR A 48 10.82 -5.21 -1.86
CA THR A 48 11.20 -4.11 -2.75
C THR A 48 10.13 -3.02 -2.81
N LYS A 49 10.54 -1.77 -3.06
CA LYS A 49 9.59 -0.66 -3.28
C LYS A 49 9.09 -0.67 -4.71
N LEU A 50 7.81 -0.34 -4.88
CA LEU A 50 7.24 -0.03 -6.19
C LEU A 50 7.73 1.36 -6.64
N ILE A 51 8.39 1.42 -7.79
CA ILE A 51 9.01 2.63 -8.34
C ILE A 51 8.57 2.85 -9.79
N SER A 52 8.31 4.11 -10.16
CA SER A 52 7.87 4.53 -11.50
C SER A 52 6.74 3.67 -12.08
N GLN A 53 5.74 3.34 -11.24
CA GLN A 53 4.70 2.38 -11.59
C GLN A 53 3.33 2.75 -11.01
N TRP A 54 2.31 2.34 -11.76
CA TRP A 54 0.92 2.39 -11.34
C TRP A 54 0.59 1.25 -10.38
N LYS A 55 -0.29 1.53 -9.42
CA LYS A 55 -0.91 0.51 -8.57
C LYS A 55 -2.40 0.76 -8.47
N TYR A 56 -3.19 -0.25 -8.82
CA TYR A 56 -4.60 -0.29 -8.45
C TYR A 56 -4.77 -1.06 -7.14
N THR A 57 -5.39 -0.44 -6.16
CA THR A 57 -5.72 -1.08 -4.88
C THR A 57 -6.86 -0.33 -4.21
N LYS A 58 -7.67 -1.04 -3.40
CA LYS A 58 -8.83 -0.43 -2.69
C LYS A 58 -9.68 0.44 -3.63
N GLU A 59 -9.94 -0.07 -4.82
CA GLU A 59 -10.76 0.57 -5.86
C GLU A 59 -10.20 1.89 -6.43
N ASN A 60 -8.96 2.25 -6.14
CA ASN A 60 -8.35 3.51 -6.58
C ASN A 60 -7.01 3.26 -7.29
N TRP A 61 -6.67 4.17 -8.20
CA TRP A 61 -5.36 4.20 -8.86
C TRP A 61 -4.40 5.13 -8.13
N TYR A 62 -3.16 4.68 -8.02
CA TYR A 62 -2.04 5.39 -7.41
C TYR A 62 -0.84 5.31 -8.34
N TYR A 63 0.04 6.31 -8.29
CA TYR A 63 1.31 6.28 -9.00
C TYR A 63 2.46 6.58 -8.05
N PHE A 64 3.50 5.76 -8.11
CA PHE A 64 4.73 5.91 -7.34
C PHE A 64 5.84 6.35 -8.27
N ASP A 65 6.57 7.39 -7.89
CA ASP A 65 7.64 7.93 -8.70
C ASP A 65 8.95 7.15 -8.59
N GLU A 66 10.03 7.69 -9.16
CA GLU A 66 11.35 7.07 -9.18
C GLU A 66 11.94 6.83 -7.78
N ASN A 67 11.50 7.59 -6.77
CA ASN A 67 11.90 7.40 -5.37
C ASN A 67 10.99 6.40 -4.63
N GLY A 68 9.96 5.90 -5.32
CA GLY A 68 8.91 5.05 -4.77
C GLY A 68 7.90 5.82 -3.93
N GLU A 69 7.81 7.13 -4.12
CA GLU A 69 6.93 8.03 -3.38
C GLU A 69 5.63 8.27 -4.18
N SER A 70 4.48 8.20 -3.52
CA SER A 70 3.19 8.39 -4.17
C SER A 70 2.96 9.84 -4.60
N LYS A 71 2.35 10.04 -5.77
CA LYS A 71 1.85 11.37 -6.16
C LYS A 71 0.62 11.75 -5.35
N GLN A 72 0.61 12.96 -4.81
CA GLN A 72 -0.43 13.48 -3.92
C GLN A 72 -0.62 14.97 -4.17
N SER A 73 -1.88 15.42 -4.20
CA SER A 73 -2.27 16.83 -4.37
C SER A 73 -1.56 17.51 -5.55
N THR A 74 -1.36 16.80 -6.66
CA THR A 74 -0.51 17.29 -7.75
C THR A 74 -0.86 16.68 -9.09
N TRP A 75 -0.51 17.41 -10.16
CA TRP A 75 -0.46 16.90 -11.52
C TRP A 75 0.83 16.10 -11.74
N ALA A 76 0.74 15.01 -12.49
CA ALA A 76 1.89 14.28 -12.97
C ALA A 76 1.73 13.94 -14.45
N GLN A 77 2.80 14.13 -15.21
CA GLN A 77 2.88 13.66 -16.58
C GLN A 77 3.48 12.26 -16.59
N ILE A 78 2.71 11.28 -17.06
CA ILE A 78 3.09 9.87 -17.10
C ILE A 78 2.81 9.38 -18.52
N ASP A 79 3.83 8.83 -19.19
CA ASP A 79 3.75 8.38 -20.58
C ASP A 79 3.14 9.41 -21.54
N GLY A 80 3.50 10.69 -21.35
CA GLY A 80 3.04 11.81 -22.17
C GLY A 80 1.63 12.32 -21.88
N LYS A 81 0.90 11.70 -20.94
CA LYS A 81 -0.46 12.10 -20.53
C LYS A 81 -0.45 12.72 -19.14
N TRP A 82 -1.38 13.63 -18.87
CA TRP A 82 -1.51 14.31 -17.59
C TRP A 82 -2.58 13.70 -16.71
N TYR A 83 -2.24 13.47 -15.45
CA TYR A 83 -3.12 12.88 -14.43
C TYR A 83 -3.04 13.72 -13.15
N TYR A 84 -4.18 13.89 -12.46
CA TYR A 84 -4.22 14.58 -11.18
C TYR A 84 -4.44 13.60 -10.03
N PHE A 85 -3.66 13.74 -8.96
CA PHE A 85 -3.78 12.95 -7.73
C PHE A 85 -4.29 13.81 -6.59
N ASP A 86 -5.27 13.32 -5.85
CA ASP A 86 -5.85 14.04 -4.71
C ASP A 86 -4.96 13.99 -3.45
N ASN A 87 -5.44 14.58 -2.36
CA ASN A 87 -4.74 14.60 -1.07
C ASN A 87 -4.61 13.23 -0.40
N PHE A 88 -5.30 12.20 -0.91
CA PHE A 88 -5.16 10.81 -0.49
C PHE A 88 -4.35 9.99 -1.50
N SER A 89 -3.65 10.64 -2.43
CA SER A 89 -2.86 10.05 -3.51
C SER A 89 -3.67 9.25 -4.55
N ARG A 90 -4.98 9.43 -4.58
CA ARG A 90 -5.87 8.74 -5.53
C ARG A 90 -5.90 9.54 -6.82
N MET A 91 -5.72 8.87 -7.94
CA MET A 91 -5.91 9.46 -9.26
C MET A 91 -7.38 9.82 -9.45
N LEU A 92 -7.64 11.07 -9.82
CA LEU A 92 -8.98 11.52 -10.20
C LEU A 92 -9.34 10.98 -11.58
N HIS A 93 -10.60 10.60 -11.76
CA HIS A 93 -11.20 10.24 -13.04
C HIS A 93 -12.68 10.63 -13.03
N ASP A 94 -13.27 10.79 -14.22
CA ASP A 94 -14.70 11.15 -14.41
C ASP A 94 -15.14 12.38 -13.59
N THR A 95 -14.26 13.39 -13.48
CA THR A 95 -14.49 14.52 -12.57
C THR A 95 -13.73 15.77 -12.98
N THR A 96 -13.95 16.86 -12.25
CA THR A 96 -13.22 18.13 -12.37
C THR A 96 -12.20 18.25 -11.24
N THR A 97 -10.97 18.60 -11.57
CA THR A 97 -9.88 18.83 -10.62
C THR A 97 -10.09 20.12 -9.81
N PRO A 98 -9.43 20.28 -8.65
CA PRO A 98 -9.60 21.48 -7.81
C PRO A 98 -9.25 22.81 -8.50
N ASP A 99 -8.38 22.76 -9.49
CA ASP A 99 -7.97 23.88 -10.34
C ASP A 99 -8.82 24.06 -11.60
N GLY A 100 -9.88 23.27 -11.77
CA GLY A 100 -10.94 23.49 -12.75
C GLY A 100 -10.81 22.77 -14.09
N TYR A 101 -9.88 21.82 -14.23
CA TYR A 101 -9.74 21.00 -15.44
C TYR A 101 -10.56 19.72 -15.36
N THR A 102 -11.01 19.19 -16.49
CA THR A 102 -11.75 17.92 -16.53
C THR A 102 -10.80 16.76 -16.84
N VAL A 103 -10.91 15.67 -16.09
CA VAL A 103 -10.23 14.40 -16.37
C VAL A 103 -11.24 13.36 -16.83
N GLY A 104 -10.88 12.55 -17.82
CA GLY A 104 -11.71 11.52 -18.41
C GLY A 104 -11.87 10.29 -17.51
N SER A 105 -12.52 9.25 -18.05
CA SER A 105 -12.73 7.97 -17.34
C SER A 105 -11.44 7.18 -17.11
N ASP A 106 -10.40 7.43 -17.90
CA ASP A 106 -9.05 6.90 -17.71
C ASP A 106 -8.17 7.82 -16.86
N GLY A 107 -8.73 8.90 -16.29
CA GLY A 107 -8.03 9.90 -15.47
C GLY A 107 -7.16 10.87 -16.27
N VAL A 108 -7.15 10.77 -17.59
CA VAL A 108 -6.35 11.65 -18.44
C VAL A 108 -7.03 13.01 -18.53
N TRP A 109 -6.25 14.08 -18.36
CA TRP A 109 -6.72 15.44 -18.61
C TRP A 109 -7.28 15.57 -20.03
N VAL A 110 -8.50 16.09 -20.12
CA VAL A 110 -9.19 16.40 -21.36
C VAL A 110 -9.10 17.90 -21.61
N GLN A 111 -8.61 18.26 -22.79
CA GLN A 111 -8.53 19.64 -23.27
C GLN A 111 -9.80 20.07 -24.00
#